data_AF-S4P6Y8-F1
#
_entry.id   AF-S4P6Y8-F1
#
_cell.length_a   1.000
_cell.length_b   1.000
_cell.length_c   1.000
_cell.angle_alpha   90.00
_cell.angle_beta   90.00
_cell.angle_gamma   90.00
#
_symmetry.space_group_name_H-M   'P 1'
#
loop_
_entity.id
_entity.type
_entity.pdbx_description
1 polymer ?
#
loop_
_entity_poly.entity_id
_entity_poly.type
_entity_poly.pdbx_seq_one_letter_code
_entity_poly.pdbx_strand_id
1 'polypeptide(L)'
;GFYNCTCKDTIFEEPPPRSFNRWLVRDTTTGENYNVIVHCAHKVRNDSGEVILEPIPEYQLELGGSAQAPGRIRSLGLSLHLRKNASLINVRVDGDSGEVATFEGMDGERFRREHGDVMSGVAQTLHTTFSQLAGLRPGNYILRHAPSHGSNAMLYVAKSSSTASLTLDFDCSRLEEPDESKSLKTAPTLVPVLLPFHKFRKILPCA
;
A
#
# COMPACT_ATOMS: atom_id res chain seq x y z
N GLY A 1 -4.26 27.86 21.84
CA GLY A 1 -4.48 26.82 20.83
C GLY A 1 -3.33 25.84 20.91
N PHE A 2 -3.59 24.62 21.36
CA PHE A 2 -2.57 23.66 21.84
C PHE A 2 -2.12 22.65 20.77
N TYR A 3 -2.16 23.03 19.49
CA TYR A 3 -1.55 22.22 18.44
C TYR A 3 -1.04 23.13 17.31
N ASN A 4 0.26 23.36 17.30
CA ASN A 4 0.96 23.88 16.13
C ASN A 4 1.38 22.66 15.30
N CYS A 5 0.94 22.59 14.04
CA CYS A 5 1.47 21.62 13.06
C CYS A 5 3.00 21.74 13.09
N THR A 6 3.71 20.62 13.23
CA THR A 6 5.18 20.56 13.10
C THR A 6 5.68 20.94 11.68
N CYS A 7 4.73 21.25 10.81
CA CYS A 7 4.82 21.55 9.39
C CYS A 7 4.90 23.05 9.11
N LYS A 8 4.49 23.87 10.09
CA LYS A 8 4.47 25.33 9.99
C LYS A 8 5.88 25.88 9.85
N ASP A 9 6.09 26.80 8.92
CA ASP A 9 7.39 27.41 8.60
C ASP A 9 8.44 26.43 8.02
N THR A 10 8.00 25.28 7.49
CA THR A 10 8.87 24.31 6.79
C THR A 10 8.58 24.31 5.29
N ILE A 11 9.52 23.82 4.48
CA ILE A 11 9.30 23.57 3.04
C ILE A 11 8.18 22.55 2.73
N PHE A 12 7.61 21.94 3.77
CA PHE A 12 6.50 20.99 3.71
C PHE A 12 5.15 21.62 4.13
N GLU A 13 5.13 22.92 4.45
CA GLU A 13 3.91 23.66 4.79
C GLU A 13 2.94 23.68 3.61
N GLU A 14 3.47 23.85 2.40
CA GLU A 14 2.74 23.67 1.15
C GLU A 14 3.27 22.42 0.42
N PRO A 15 2.41 21.48 0.03
CA PRO A 15 2.81 20.36 -0.80
C PRO A 15 3.43 20.87 -2.11
N PRO A 16 4.55 20.31 -2.59
CA PRO A 16 5.30 20.89 -3.69
C PRO A 16 4.43 21.03 -4.95
N PRO A 17 4.66 22.05 -5.81
CA PRO A 17 3.73 22.48 -6.88
C PRO A 17 3.32 21.43 -7.93
N ARG A 18 3.93 20.24 -7.94
CA ARG A 18 3.66 19.12 -8.86
C ARG A 18 3.13 17.87 -8.16
N SER A 19 2.71 17.98 -6.91
CA SER A 19 2.26 16.85 -6.13
C SER A 19 0.80 16.48 -6.41
N PHE A 20 -0.01 17.35 -7.02
CA PHE A 20 -1.39 17.03 -7.38
C PHE A 20 -1.55 16.81 -8.88
N ASN A 21 -2.12 15.66 -9.24
CA ASN A 21 -2.49 15.33 -10.61
C ASN A 21 -4.00 15.13 -10.72
N ARG A 22 -4.60 15.68 -11.79
CA ARG A 22 -6.00 15.43 -12.13
C ARG A 22 -6.10 14.18 -13.00
N TRP A 23 -7.03 13.31 -12.63
CA TRP A 23 -7.32 12.05 -13.30
C TRP A 23 -8.81 11.96 -13.62
N LEU A 24 -9.13 11.24 -14.69
CA LEU A 24 -10.49 10.92 -15.09
C LEU A 24 -10.67 9.41 -14.99
N VAL A 25 -11.58 8.96 -14.13
CA VAL A 25 -12.06 7.58 -14.12
C VAL A 25 -13.33 7.54 -14.93
N ARG A 26 -13.34 6.76 -16.00
CA ARG A 26 -14.47 6.65 -16.92
C ARG A 26 -14.86 5.19 -17.07
N ASP A 27 -16.14 4.91 -16.91
CA ASP A 27 -16.73 3.65 -17.32
C ASP A 27 -17.15 3.77 -18.80
N THR A 28 -16.57 2.92 -19.63
CA THR A 28 -16.84 2.90 -21.08
C THR A 28 -18.18 2.27 -21.42
N THR A 29 -18.76 1.48 -20.52
CA THR A 29 -20.04 0.79 -20.70
C THR A 29 -21.21 1.68 -20.29
N THR A 30 -21.15 2.32 -19.12
CA THR A 30 -22.24 3.19 -18.62
C THR A 30 -22.09 4.65 -19.06
N GLY A 31 -20.88 5.08 -19.44
CA GLY A 31 -20.58 6.47 -19.75
C GLY A 31 -20.36 7.36 -18.52
N GLU A 32 -20.44 6.80 -17.31
CA GLU A 32 -20.17 7.51 -16.06
C GLU A 32 -18.72 8.00 -16.00
N ASN A 33 -18.53 9.17 -15.38
CA ASN A 33 -17.22 9.76 -15.22
C ASN A 33 -17.01 10.40 -13.83
N TYR A 34 -15.81 10.21 -13.29
CA TYR A 34 -15.39 10.74 -12.00
C TYR A 34 -14.09 11.51 -12.20
N ASN A 35 -14.10 12.81 -11.88
CA ASN A 35 -12.92 13.65 -11.87
C ASN A 35 -12.26 13.56 -10.50
N VAL A 36 -11.01 13.09 -10.46
CA VAL A 36 -10.27 12.88 -9.21
C VAL A 36 -9.02 13.73 -9.22
N ILE A 37 -8.71 14.36 -8.08
CA ILE A 37 -7.44 15.04 -7.85
C ILE A 37 -6.67 14.21 -6.85
N VAL A 38 -5.50 13.73 -7.26
CA VAL A 38 -4.67 12.83 -6.46
C VAL A 38 -3.39 13.53 -6.05
N HIS A 39 -3.14 13.56 -4.74
CA HIS A 39 -1.85 13.96 -4.18
C HIS A 39 -0.86 12.79 -4.23
N CYS A 40 0.17 12.88 -5.06
CA CYS A 40 1.31 11.98 -5.12
C CYS A 40 2.51 12.65 -4.43
N ALA A 41 2.78 12.26 -3.18
CA ALA A 41 3.95 12.73 -2.47
C ALA A 41 5.24 12.16 -3.10
N HIS A 42 6.08 13.06 -3.62
CA HIS A 42 7.39 12.75 -4.19
C HIS A 42 8.41 12.62 -3.06
N LYS A 43 8.95 11.42 -2.83
CA LYS A 43 9.94 11.20 -1.76
C LYS A 43 11.36 11.04 -2.28
N VAL A 44 11.54 10.43 -3.46
CA VAL A 44 12.85 10.07 -4.01
C VAL A 44 12.86 10.30 -5.51
N ARG A 45 13.96 10.85 -6.03
CA ARG A 45 14.19 11.08 -7.46
C ARG A 45 15.60 10.66 -7.84
N ASN A 46 15.77 10.19 -9.07
CA ASN A 46 17.05 9.95 -9.70
C ASN A 46 17.15 10.75 -11.01
N ASP A 47 18.22 10.58 -11.78
CA ASP A 47 18.44 11.29 -13.04
C ASP A 47 17.35 11.00 -14.09
N SER A 48 16.70 9.84 -14.00
CA SER A 48 15.63 9.42 -14.92
C SER A 48 14.23 9.88 -14.52
N GLY A 49 13.99 10.24 -13.25
CA GLY A 49 12.65 10.63 -12.80
C GLY A 49 12.35 10.33 -11.32
N GLU A 50 11.07 10.17 -11.04
CA GLU A 50 10.59 9.78 -9.72
C GLU A 50 10.83 8.29 -9.48
N VAL A 51 11.20 7.93 -8.24
CA VAL A 51 11.45 6.55 -7.85
C VAL A 51 10.54 6.17 -6.69
N ILE A 52 9.80 5.08 -6.87
CA ILE A 52 8.99 4.45 -5.83
C ILE A 52 9.84 3.35 -5.21
N LEU A 53 10.11 3.46 -3.92
CA LEU A 53 10.81 2.42 -3.16
C LEU A 53 9.78 1.54 -2.45
N GLU A 54 9.83 0.24 -2.73
CA GLU A 54 8.98 -0.76 -2.09
C GLU A 54 9.83 -1.70 -1.24
N PRO A 55 9.84 -1.54 0.09
CA PRO A 55 10.56 -2.45 0.97
C PRO A 55 9.79 -3.77 1.12
N ILE A 56 10.49 -4.88 0.90
CA ILE A 56 9.99 -6.25 1.08
C ILE A 56 10.81 -6.89 2.20
N PRO A 57 10.25 -7.02 3.42
CA PRO A 57 10.95 -7.67 4.51
C PRO A 57 11.03 -9.18 4.27
N GLU A 58 12.22 -9.74 4.41
CA GLU A 58 12.53 -11.15 4.23
C GLU A 58 12.82 -11.79 5.59
N TYR A 59 12.04 -12.79 5.95
CA TYR A 59 12.18 -13.49 7.23
C TYR A 59 13.13 -14.69 7.13
N GLN A 60 13.31 -15.25 5.93
CA GLN A 60 14.14 -16.43 5.68
C GLN A 60 14.89 -16.29 4.35
N LEU A 61 15.89 -15.39 4.32
CA LEU A 61 16.72 -15.14 3.14
C LEU A 61 17.38 -16.41 2.58
N GLU A 62 17.55 -17.47 3.39
CA GLU A 62 18.16 -18.74 2.99
C GLU A 62 17.22 -19.63 2.16
N LEU A 63 15.90 -19.42 2.26
CA LEU A 63 14.90 -20.25 1.58
C LEU A 63 14.35 -19.62 0.29
N GLY A 64 14.77 -18.38 -0.01
CA GLY A 64 14.31 -17.61 -1.16
C GLY A 64 13.76 -16.25 -0.74
N GLY A 65 13.10 -15.57 -1.68
CA GLY A 65 12.44 -14.29 -1.39
C GLY A 65 10.94 -14.46 -1.25
N SER A 66 10.31 -13.60 -0.45
CA SER A 66 8.87 -13.56 -0.27
C SER A 66 8.17 -13.04 -1.52
N ALA A 67 7.12 -13.73 -1.97
CA ALA A 67 6.23 -13.23 -3.00
C ALA A 67 5.48 -12.00 -2.51
N GLN A 68 5.36 -10.98 -3.35
CA GLN A 68 4.56 -9.80 -3.02
C GLN A 68 3.07 -10.17 -3.01
N ALA A 69 2.36 -9.72 -1.97
CA ALA A 69 0.93 -9.96 -1.86
C ALA A 69 0.17 -9.31 -3.04
N PRO A 70 -0.89 -9.95 -3.58
CA PRO A 70 -1.65 -9.40 -4.71
C PRO A 70 -2.18 -7.99 -4.47
N GLY A 71 -2.61 -7.67 -3.24
CA GLY A 71 -3.06 -6.33 -2.87
C GLY A 71 -1.95 -5.28 -2.94
N ARG A 72 -0.72 -5.68 -2.62
CA ARG A 72 0.46 -4.82 -2.72
C ARG A 72 0.83 -4.55 -4.16
N ILE A 73 0.82 -5.59 -5.01
CA ILE A 73 1.02 -5.46 -6.46
C ILE A 73 -0.02 -4.48 -7.05
N ARG A 74 -1.30 -4.61 -6.70
CA ARG A 74 -2.34 -3.64 -7.12
C ARG A 74 -2.04 -2.21 -6.70
N SER A 75 -1.61 -2.00 -5.45
CA SER A 75 -1.23 -0.67 -4.94
C SER A 75 -0.03 -0.08 -5.68
N LEU A 76 0.96 -0.89 -6.01
CA LEU A 76 2.13 -0.47 -6.79
C LEU A 76 1.76 -0.13 -8.23
N GLY A 77 0.94 -0.97 -8.86
CA GLY A 77 0.41 -0.71 -10.20
C GLY A 77 -0.35 0.61 -10.28
N LEU A 78 -1.24 0.86 -9.31
CA LEU A 78 -1.94 2.15 -9.19
C LEU A 78 -0.95 3.31 -9.03
N SER A 79 0.07 3.15 -8.16
CA SER A 79 1.05 4.21 -7.89
C SER A 79 1.89 4.55 -9.13
N LEU A 80 2.35 3.54 -9.87
CA LEU A 80 3.06 3.71 -11.15
C LEU A 80 2.16 4.32 -12.23
N HIS A 81 0.87 3.99 -12.24
CA HIS A 81 -0.08 4.58 -13.18
C HIS A 81 -0.31 6.07 -12.90
N LEU A 82 -0.49 6.44 -11.62
CA LEU A 82 -0.73 7.82 -11.19
C LEU A 82 0.47 8.75 -11.37
N ARG A 83 1.69 8.19 -11.43
CA ARG A 83 2.96 8.91 -11.53
C ARG A 83 3.61 8.64 -12.88
N LYS A 84 3.33 9.50 -13.86
CA LYS A 84 3.91 9.40 -15.20
C LYS A 84 5.44 9.45 -15.10
N ASN A 85 6.11 8.45 -15.68
CA ASN A 85 7.57 8.26 -15.68
C ASN A 85 8.20 7.88 -14.33
N ALA A 86 7.42 7.39 -13.37
CA ALA A 86 8.00 6.79 -12.17
C ALA A 86 8.57 5.40 -12.48
N SER A 87 9.68 5.07 -11.83
CA SER A 87 10.21 3.71 -11.75
C SER A 87 9.97 3.11 -10.37
N LEU A 88 9.87 1.80 -10.30
CA LEU A 88 9.75 1.04 -9.06
C LEU A 88 11.10 0.39 -8.74
N ILE A 89 11.52 0.47 -7.49
CA ILE A 89 12.62 -0.34 -6.96
C ILE A 89 12.06 -1.17 -5.82
N ASN A 90 12.01 -2.48 -6.02
CA ASN A 90 11.73 -3.44 -4.97
C ASN A 90 13.02 -3.64 -4.16
N VAL A 91 13.01 -3.28 -2.89
CA VAL A 91 14.16 -3.40 -1.99
C VAL A 91 13.90 -4.54 -1.02
N ARG A 92 14.64 -5.64 -1.15
CA ARG A 92 14.51 -6.78 -0.22
C ARG A 92 15.44 -6.55 0.96
N VAL A 93 14.85 -6.57 2.15
CA VAL A 93 15.51 -6.22 3.41
C VAL A 93 15.46 -7.43 4.32
N ASP A 94 16.59 -7.78 4.94
CA ASP A 94 16.64 -8.80 5.98
C ASP A 94 15.78 -8.37 7.18
N GLY A 95 14.82 -9.19 7.57
CA GLY A 95 13.90 -8.91 8.65
C GLY A 95 14.60 -8.81 10.01
N ASP A 96 15.70 -9.54 10.20
CA ASP A 96 16.41 -9.61 11.48
C ASP A 96 17.43 -8.47 11.63
N SER A 97 18.29 -8.28 10.62
CA SER A 97 19.35 -7.25 10.66
C SER A 97 18.92 -5.88 10.14
N GLY A 98 17.85 -5.81 9.34
CA GLY A 98 17.49 -4.60 8.60
C GLY A 98 18.42 -4.28 7.43
N GLU A 99 19.37 -5.16 7.10
CA GLU A 99 20.29 -4.97 5.98
C GLU A 99 19.60 -5.16 4.63
N VAL A 100 20.03 -4.40 3.62
CA VAL A 100 19.54 -4.56 2.25
C VAL A 100 20.19 -5.80 1.63
N ALA A 101 19.40 -6.84 1.42
CA ALA A 101 19.86 -8.06 0.77
C ALA A 101 20.06 -7.85 -0.74
N THR A 102 19.07 -7.25 -1.40
CA THR A 102 19.13 -6.92 -2.82
C THR A 102 18.09 -5.86 -3.20
N PHE A 103 18.24 -5.30 -4.40
CA PHE A 103 17.23 -4.42 -4.99
C PHE A 103 17.00 -4.80 -6.46
N GLU A 104 15.76 -4.68 -6.90
CA GLU A 104 15.35 -4.92 -8.28
C GLU A 104 14.63 -3.69 -8.83
N GLY A 105 15.18 -3.13 -9.91
CA GLY A 105 14.54 -2.06 -10.67
C GLY A 105 13.50 -2.61 -11.65
N MET A 106 12.32 -2.01 -11.65
CA MET A 106 11.22 -2.32 -12.54
C MET A 106 10.63 -1.02 -13.10
N ASP A 107 10.60 -0.90 -14.43
CA ASP A 107 9.90 0.20 -15.08
C ASP A 107 8.39 -0.12 -15.22
N GLY A 108 7.60 0.90 -15.57
CA GLY A 108 6.15 0.73 -15.72
C GLY A 108 5.74 -0.19 -16.86
N GLU A 109 6.56 -0.34 -17.91
CA GLU A 109 6.25 -1.24 -19.04
C GLU A 109 6.48 -2.71 -18.68
N ARG A 110 7.59 -2.98 -18.00
CA ARG A 110 7.92 -4.29 -17.44
C ARG A 110 6.89 -4.70 -16.40
N PHE A 111 6.51 -3.79 -15.51
CA PHE A 111 5.44 -4.04 -14.53
C PHE A 111 4.13 -4.43 -15.23
N ARG A 112 3.72 -3.70 -16.29
CA ARG A 112 2.53 -4.04 -17.08
C ARG A 112 2.63 -5.39 -17.78
N ARG A 113 3.82 -5.79 -18.23
CA ARG A 113 4.02 -7.09 -18.88
C ARG A 113 3.88 -8.24 -17.89
N GLU A 114 4.43 -8.08 -16.69
CA GLU A 114 4.40 -9.10 -15.64
C GLU A 114 3.03 -9.16 -14.92
N HIS A 115 2.27 -8.06 -14.91
CA HIS A 115 1.03 -7.90 -14.15
C HIS A 115 -0.10 -7.25 -14.96
N GLY A 116 -0.29 -7.66 -16.22
CA GLY A 116 -1.16 -6.96 -17.18
C GLY A 116 -2.64 -6.83 -16.80
N ASP A 117 -3.13 -7.70 -15.93
CA ASP A 117 -4.51 -7.71 -15.41
C ASP A 117 -4.73 -6.80 -14.19
N VAL A 118 -3.66 -6.28 -13.58
CA VAL A 118 -3.77 -5.51 -12.33
C VAL A 118 -4.52 -4.19 -12.53
N MET A 119 -4.28 -3.50 -13.65
CA MET A 119 -4.87 -2.18 -13.87
C MET A 119 -6.37 -2.21 -14.14
N SER A 120 -6.89 -3.26 -14.79
CA SER A 120 -8.34 -3.40 -15.00
C SER A 120 -9.06 -3.61 -13.67
N GLY A 121 -8.51 -4.47 -12.79
CA GLY A 121 -9.05 -4.69 -11.44
C GLY A 121 -9.01 -3.42 -10.57
N VAL A 122 -7.93 -2.65 -10.64
CA VAL A 122 -7.81 -1.37 -9.93
C VAL A 122 -8.83 -0.35 -10.44
N ALA A 123 -8.95 -0.19 -11.76
CA ALA A 123 -9.91 0.73 -12.36
C ALA A 123 -11.35 0.39 -11.99
N GLN A 124 -11.71 -0.90 -12.03
CA GLN A 124 -13.02 -1.38 -11.61
C GLN A 124 -13.28 -1.10 -10.13
N THR A 125 -12.29 -1.35 -9.28
CA THR A 125 -12.40 -1.10 -7.82
C THR A 125 -12.63 0.38 -7.55
N LEU A 126 -11.87 1.27 -8.20
CA LEU A 126 -12.03 2.72 -8.07
C LEU A 126 -13.42 3.16 -8.56
N HIS A 127 -13.86 2.68 -9.72
CA HIS A 127 -15.17 3.00 -10.26
C HIS A 127 -16.28 2.58 -9.29
N THR A 128 -16.33 1.31 -8.89
CA THR A 128 -17.35 0.81 -7.94
C THR A 128 -17.31 1.58 -6.63
N THR A 129 -16.12 1.93 -6.13
CA THR A 129 -15.99 2.74 -4.91
C THR A 129 -16.59 4.13 -5.10
N PHE A 130 -16.29 4.82 -6.20
CA PHE A 130 -16.84 6.15 -6.45
C PHE A 130 -18.35 6.13 -6.67
N SER A 131 -18.88 5.15 -7.42
CA SER A 131 -20.33 4.99 -7.60
C SER A 131 -21.05 4.77 -6.26
N GLN A 132 -20.47 3.96 -5.36
CA GLN A 132 -21.04 3.73 -4.03
C GLN A 132 -20.98 4.99 -3.15
N LEU A 133 -19.87 5.73 -3.19
CA LEU A 133 -19.68 6.94 -2.39
C LEU A 133 -20.52 8.12 -2.90
N ALA A 134 -20.79 8.21 -4.21
CA ALA A 134 -21.59 9.29 -4.80
C ALA A 134 -23.05 9.30 -4.32
N GLY A 135 -23.60 8.14 -3.93
CA GLY A 135 -24.96 8.02 -3.41
C GLY A 135 -25.12 8.41 -1.93
N LEU A 136 -24.03 8.75 -1.23
CA LEU A 136 -24.06 9.05 0.19
C LEU A 136 -24.44 10.50 0.46
N ARG A 137 -25.09 10.73 1.61
CA ARG A 137 -25.35 12.09 2.09
C ARG A 137 -24.03 12.75 2.53
N PRO A 138 -23.90 14.08 2.48
CA PRO A 138 -22.74 14.76 3.05
C PRO A 138 -22.57 14.39 4.54
N GLY A 139 -21.36 14.00 4.94
CA GLY A 139 -21.07 13.56 6.30
C GLY A 139 -19.66 12.99 6.46
N ASN A 140 -19.32 12.60 7.69
CA ASN A 140 -18.06 11.94 7.99
C ASN A 140 -18.24 10.42 7.92
N TYR A 141 -17.37 9.75 7.17
CA TYR A 141 -17.44 8.31 6.96
C TYR A 141 -16.11 7.66 7.30
N ILE A 142 -16.17 6.44 7.83
CA ILE A 142 -15.00 5.62 8.15
C ILE A 142 -15.08 4.33 7.35
N LEU A 143 -14.09 4.09 6.51
CA LEU A 143 -13.92 2.81 5.81
C LEU A 143 -12.98 1.92 6.64
N ARG A 144 -13.48 0.80 7.16
CA ARG A 144 -12.70 -0.14 7.98
C ARG A 144 -12.72 -1.53 7.35
N HIS A 145 -11.53 -2.08 7.14
CA HIS A 145 -11.35 -3.48 6.77
C HIS A 145 -11.34 -4.35 8.04
N ALA A 146 -12.03 -5.49 8.00
CA ALA A 146 -11.95 -6.51 9.04
C ALA A 146 -11.59 -7.85 8.37
N PRO A 147 -10.59 -8.61 8.86
CA PRO A 147 -10.15 -9.86 8.24
C PRO A 147 -11.27 -10.89 8.07
N SER A 148 -12.24 -10.92 8.98
CA SER A 148 -13.43 -11.80 8.93
C SER A 148 -14.31 -11.59 7.70
N HIS A 149 -14.24 -10.42 7.06
CA HIS A 149 -15.03 -10.08 5.88
C HIS A 149 -14.24 -10.23 4.57
N GLY A 150 -13.11 -10.95 4.60
CA GLY A 150 -12.31 -11.25 3.42
C GLY A 150 -11.72 -9.98 2.80
N SER A 151 -11.94 -9.74 1.51
CA SER A 151 -11.47 -8.54 0.80
C SER A 151 -12.37 -7.32 0.95
N ASN A 152 -13.49 -7.43 1.68
CA ASN A 152 -14.48 -6.36 1.78
C ASN A 152 -14.12 -5.40 2.91
N ALA A 153 -14.41 -4.11 2.70
CA ALA A 153 -14.35 -3.10 3.74
C ALA A 153 -15.77 -2.62 4.08
N MET A 154 -15.99 -2.33 5.36
CA MET A 154 -17.26 -1.83 5.88
C MET A 154 -17.21 -0.31 6.00
N LEU A 155 -18.29 0.35 5.57
CA LEU A 155 -18.43 1.81 5.66
C LEU A 155 -19.32 2.18 6.84
N TYR A 156 -18.79 2.98 7.75
CA TYR A 156 -19.49 3.46 8.96
C TYR A 156 -19.73 4.96 8.86
N VAL A 157 -20.88 5.41 9.36
CA VAL A 157 -21.15 6.84 9.54
C VAL A 157 -20.53 7.27 10.87
N ALA A 158 -19.57 8.19 10.84
CA ALA A 158 -19.06 8.80 12.06
C ALA A 158 -20.12 9.76 12.59
N LYS A 159 -20.88 9.33 13.61
CA LYS A 159 -21.82 10.22 14.30
C LYS A 159 -21.01 11.34 14.96
N SER A 160 -21.19 12.57 14.46
CA SER A 160 -20.66 13.78 15.09
C SER A 160 -21.40 14.02 16.40
N SER A 161 -20.96 13.38 17.47
CA SER A 161 -21.28 13.85 18.81
C SER A 161 -20.25 14.93 19.11
N SER A 162 -20.66 16.19 19.05
CA SER A 162 -19.85 17.34 19.43
C SER A 162 -19.41 17.34 20.91
N THR A 163 -19.70 16.26 21.65
CA THR A 163 -19.39 16.06 23.07
C THR A 163 -18.87 14.66 23.43
N ALA A 164 -18.80 13.70 22.50
CA ALA A 164 -18.18 12.41 22.84
C ALA A 164 -16.68 12.49 22.58
N SER A 165 -15.93 12.71 23.66
CA SER A 165 -14.57 12.22 23.75
C SER A 165 -14.59 10.75 23.31
N LEU A 166 -13.88 10.44 22.21
CA LEU A 166 -13.48 9.07 21.89
C LEU A 166 -12.55 8.62 23.02
N THR A 167 -13.15 8.18 24.12
CA THR A 167 -12.46 7.44 25.17
C THR A 167 -12.26 6.05 24.59
N LEU A 168 -11.00 5.72 24.30
CA LEU A 168 -10.61 4.34 24.05
C LEU A 168 -10.88 3.58 25.35
N ASP A 169 -12.01 2.88 25.39
CA ASP A 169 -12.33 1.97 26.49
C ASP A 169 -11.47 0.72 26.32
N PHE A 170 -10.28 0.75 26.91
CA PHE A 170 -9.43 -0.42 27.06
C PHE A 170 -9.93 -1.23 28.24
N ASP A 171 -10.95 -2.04 27.98
CA ASP A 171 -11.35 -3.06 28.94
C ASP A 171 -10.33 -4.21 28.90
N CYS A 172 -9.27 -4.09 29.70
CA CYS A 172 -8.26 -5.14 29.88
C CYS A 172 -8.83 -6.43 30.52
N SER A 173 -10.09 -6.43 30.97
CA SER A 173 -10.78 -7.61 31.48
C SER A 173 -11.52 -8.39 30.39
N ARG A 174 -11.78 -7.76 29.23
CA ARG A 174 -12.19 -8.45 28.02
C ARG A 174 -10.98 -9.16 27.42
N LEU A 175 -10.76 -10.39 27.87
CA LEU A 175 -10.09 -11.40 27.06
C LEU A 175 -10.98 -11.62 25.82
N GLU A 176 -10.71 -10.89 24.71
CA GLU A 176 -11.01 -11.48 23.40
C GLU A 176 -10.34 -12.85 23.44
N GLU A 177 -11.13 -13.94 23.38
CA GLU A 177 -10.56 -15.28 23.28
C GLU A 177 -9.55 -15.23 22.14
N PRO A 178 -8.23 -15.34 22.43
CA PRO A 178 -7.25 -15.35 21.38
C PRO A 178 -7.36 -16.75 20.81
N ASP A 179 -8.20 -16.89 19.79
CA ASP A 179 -7.96 -17.92 18.82
C ASP A 179 -6.65 -17.51 18.13
N GLU A 180 -5.52 -17.82 18.77
CA GLU A 180 -4.17 -17.51 18.31
C GLU A 180 -3.96 -18.03 16.88
N SER A 181 -4.74 -19.04 16.49
CA SER A 181 -4.82 -19.56 15.12
C SER A 181 -5.29 -18.53 14.08
N LYS A 182 -6.07 -17.51 14.47
CA LYS A 182 -6.48 -16.37 13.62
C LYS A 182 -5.41 -15.28 13.55
N SER A 183 -4.46 -15.28 14.49
CA SER A 183 -3.29 -14.38 14.52
C SER A 183 -2.07 -14.97 13.83
N LEU A 184 -2.10 -16.26 13.47
CA LEU A 184 -1.09 -16.87 12.61
C LEU A 184 -1.16 -16.24 11.23
N LYS A 185 -0.30 -15.25 11.00
CA LYS A 185 -0.02 -14.73 9.66
C LYS A 185 0.36 -15.93 8.80
N THR A 186 -0.44 -16.24 7.79
CA THR A 186 -0.08 -17.24 6.79
C THR A 186 1.30 -16.89 6.26
N ALA A 187 2.24 -17.85 6.33
CA ALA A 187 3.57 -17.64 5.78
C ALA A 187 3.44 -17.27 4.29
N PRO A 188 4.10 -16.20 3.84
CA PRO A 188 4.00 -15.81 2.44
C PRO A 188 4.67 -16.86 1.56
N THR A 189 4.14 -17.05 0.35
CA THR A 189 4.72 -17.96 -0.64
C THR A 189 6.15 -17.54 -0.96
N LEU A 190 7.09 -18.47 -0.90
CA LEU A 190 8.48 -18.24 -1.27
C LEU A 190 8.67 -18.40 -2.77
N VAL A 191 9.51 -17.54 -3.37
CA VAL A 191 9.85 -17.53 -4.78
C VAL A 191 11.38 -17.53 -4.97
N PRO A 192 11.89 -18.11 -6.08
CA PRO A 192 13.32 -18.28 -6.31
C PRO A 192 14.02 -16.98 -6.77
N VAL A 193 13.53 -15.82 -6.36
CA VAL A 193 14.06 -14.50 -6.74
C VAL A 193 15.42 -14.18 -6.09
N LEU A 194 15.72 -14.82 -4.96
CA LEU A 194 17.01 -14.74 -4.26
C LEU A 194 17.93 -15.92 -4.58
N LEU A 195 17.66 -16.67 -5.65
CA LEU A 195 18.53 -17.78 -6.09
C LEU A 195 19.36 -17.33 -7.31
N PRO A 196 20.70 -17.48 -7.29
CA PRO A 196 21.49 -18.33 -6.41
C PRO A 196 22.29 -17.52 -5.36
N PHE A 197 21.69 -16.55 -4.68
CA PHE A 197 22.39 -15.78 -3.64
C PHE A 197 22.97 -16.73 -2.55
N HIS A 198 22.33 -17.89 -2.34
CA HIS A 198 22.80 -18.95 -1.44
C HIS A 198 23.92 -19.86 -2.01
N LYS A 199 24.28 -19.79 -3.31
CA LYS A 199 25.46 -20.51 -3.83
C LYS A 199 26.79 -19.87 -3.41
N PHE A 200 26.76 -18.60 -2.99
CA PHE A 200 27.96 -17.84 -2.62
C PHE A 200 28.13 -17.63 -1.12
N ARG A 201 27.10 -17.91 -0.30
CA ARG A 201 27.32 -18.10 1.15
C ARG A 201 27.97 -19.48 1.33
N LYS A 202 29.21 -19.50 1.82
CA LYS A 202 29.81 -20.71 2.40
C LYS A 202 28.81 -21.26 3.41
N ILE A 203 28.15 -22.36 3.07
CA ILE A 203 27.42 -23.16 4.04
C ILE A 203 28.49 -23.59 5.05
N LEU A 204 28.51 -22.94 6.21
CA LEU A 204 29.30 -23.44 7.32
C LEU A 204 28.64 -24.77 7.71
N PRO A 205 29.40 -25.87 7.77
CA PRO A 205 28.83 -27.15 8.18
C PRO A 205 28.25 -26.98 9.59
N CYS A 206 27.00 -27.40 9.76
CA CYS A 206 26.38 -27.48 11.07
C CYS A 206 27.25 -28.35 11.98
N ALA A 207 27.61 -27.80 13.14
CA ALA A 207 28.25 -28.52 14.23
C ALA A 207 27.23 -29.33 15.03
#